data_AF-A0A6J7HIT8-F1
#
_entry.id   AF-A0A6J7HIT8-F1
#
_cell.length_a   1.000
_cell.length_b   1.000
_cell.length_c   1.000
_cell.angle_alpha   90.00
_cell.angle_beta   90.00
_cell.angle_gamma   90.00
#
_symmetry.space_group_name_H-M   'P 1'
#
loop_
_entity.id
_entity.type
_entity.pdbx_description
1 polymer ?
#
loop_
_entity_poly.entity_id
_entity_poly.type
_entity_poly.pdbx_seq_one_letter_code
_entity_poly.pdbx_strand_id
1 'polypeptide(L)'
;MPIVLATLATVGIAAMLWVGGHILLVGAEELGWAWPYDLVHHVEVAVHDATGALGGVLGWLTNTALSAVVGVVVGAVVVAVLHVVPKRGGKAAAH
;
A
#
# COMPACT_ATOMS: atom_id res chain seq x y z
N MET A 1 -10.81 5.66 24.51
CA MET A 1 -9.75 4.63 24.40
C MET A 1 -8.48 5.19 25.04
N PRO A 2 -7.70 4.42 25.81
CA PRO A 2 -6.41 4.89 26.30
C PRO A 2 -5.54 5.32 25.12
N ILE A 3 -4.92 6.51 25.21
CA ILE A 3 -4.18 7.15 24.11
C ILE A 3 -3.14 6.22 23.50
N VAL A 4 -2.44 5.43 24.33
CA VAL A 4 -1.45 4.45 23.90
C VAL A 4 -2.04 3.43 22.92
N LEU A 5 -3.22 2.86 23.20
CA LEU A 5 -3.84 1.87 22.33
C LEU A 5 -4.32 2.49 21.01
N ALA A 6 -4.81 3.74 21.02
CA ALA A 6 -5.22 4.44 19.81
C ALA A 6 -4.02 4.74 18.89
N THR A 7 -2.90 5.17 19.46
CA THR A 7 -1.67 5.40 18.71
C THR A 7 -1.14 4.10 18.12
N LEU A 8 -1.06 3.03 18.92
CA LEU A 8 -0.60 1.72 18.43
C LEU A 8 -1.48 1.17 17.32
N ALA A 9 -2.80 1.31 17.42
CA ALA A 9 -3.72 0.91 16.36
C ALA A 9 -3.49 1.71 15.07
N THR A 10 -3.33 3.02 15.17
CA THR A 10 -3.09 3.89 14.01
C THR A 10 -1.77 3.57 13.33
N VAL A 11 -0.70 3.38 14.11
CA VAL A 11 0.61 2.96 13.59
C VAL A 11 0.53 1.58 12.97
N GLY A 12 -0.18 0.64 13.57
CA GLY A 12 -0.42 -0.69 13.01
C GLY A 12 -1.14 -0.64 11.67
N ILE A 13 -2.17 0.20 11.52
CA ILE A 13 -2.88 0.39 10.25
C ILE A 13 -1.94 0.97 9.19
N ALA A 14 -1.17 2.02 9.54
CA ALA A 14 -0.20 2.61 8.63
C ALA A 14 0.86 1.60 8.17
N ALA A 15 1.36 0.77 9.09
CA ALA A 15 2.31 -0.29 8.79
C ALA A 15 1.71 -1.36 7.88
N MET A 16 0.47 -1.79 8.11
CA MET A 16 -0.20 -2.77 7.26
C MET A 16 -0.45 -2.23 5.84
N LEU A 17 -0.80 -0.95 5.69
CA LEU A 17 -0.96 -0.32 4.38
C LEU A 17 0.35 -0.26 3.60
N TRP A 18 1.45 0.10 4.28
CA TRP A 18 2.77 0.10 3.68
C TRP A 18 3.23 -1.32 3.29
N VAL A 19 3.21 -2.27 4.23
CA VAL A 19 3.65 -3.65 3.98
C VAL A 19 2.80 -4.31 2.90
N GLY A 20 1.47 -4.15 2.94
CA GLY A 20 0.57 -4.67 1.92
C GLY A 20 0.80 -4.07 0.54
N GLY A 21 1.03 -2.76 0.46
CA GLY A 21 1.36 -2.08 -0.79
C GLY A 21 2.69 -2.52 -1.40
N HIS A 22 3.71 -2.74 -0.57
CA HIS A 22 5.00 -3.28 -1.01
C HIS A 22 4.86 -4.72 -1.54
N ILE A 23 4.08 -5.57 -0.86
CA ILE A 23 3.79 -6.93 -1.33
C ILE A 23 3.08 -6.91 -2.69
N LEU A 24 2.14 -5.98 -2.90
CA LEU A 24 1.46 -5.84 -4.19
C LEU A 24 2.42 -5.42 -5.31
N LEU A 25 3.37 -4.52 -5.01
CA LEU A 25 4.37 -4.08 -5.98
C LEU A 25 5.32 -5.21 -6.38
N VAL A 26 5.93 -5.88 -5.39
CA VAL A 26 6.85 -7.01 -5.64
C VAL A 26 6.11 -8.18 -6.29
N GLY A 27 4.91 -8.50 -5.81
CA GLY A 27 4.08 -9.56 -6.39
C GLY A 27 3.64 -9.27 -7.82
N ALA A 28 3.38 -8.01 -8.18
CA ALA A 28 3.06 -7.62 -9.56
C ALA A 28 4.27 -7.77 -10.50
N GLU A 29 5.47 -7.44 -10.02
CA GLU A 29 6.73 -7.67 -10.73
C GLU A 29 6.97 -9.17 -10.97
N GLU A 30 6.83 -10.00 -9.94
CA GLU A 30 6.97 -11.47 -10.04
C GLU A 30 5.96 -12.10 -11.01
N LEU A 31 4.75 -11.53 -11.12
CA LEU A 31 3.69 -12.01 -12.02
C LEU A 31 3.88 -11.57 -13.48
N GLY A 32 4.94 -10.82 -13.79
CA GLY A 32 5.26 -10.31 -15.13
C GLY A 32 4.51 -9.03 -15.51
N TRP A 33 3.83 -8.38 -14.56
CA TRP A 33 3.16 -7.10 -14.77
C TRP A 33 4.11 -5.96 -14.34
N ALA A 34 5.13 -5.69 -15.17
CA ALA A 34 6.20 -4.74 -14.85
C ALA A 34 5.76 -3.25 -14.79
N TRP A 35 4.60 -2.90 -15.35
CA TRP A 35 4.25 -1.50 -15.58
C TRP A 35 4.06 -0.64 -14.30
N PRO A 36 3.43 -1.11 -13.21
CA PRO A 36 3.39 -0.42 -11.93
C PRO A 36 4.78 -0.28 -11.28
N TYR A 37 5.65 -1.28 -11.46
CA TYR A 37 7.00 -1.29 -10.91
C TYR A 37 7.91 -0.30 -11.64
N ASP A 38 7.84 -0.22 -12.97
CA ASP A 38 8.60 0.74 -13.78
C ASP A 38 8.29 2.20 -13.46
N LEU A 39 7.04 2.52 -13.09
CA LEU A 39 6.64 3.86 -12.66
C LEU A 39 7.25 4.22 -11.30
N VAL A 40 7.28 3.28 -10.35
CA VAL A 40 7.91 3.48 -9.04
C VAL A 40 9.44 3.56 -9.19
N HIS A 41 10.01 2.71 -10.05
CA HIS A 41 11.45 2.65 -10.31
C HIS A 41 11.98 3.92 -10.98
N HIS A 42 11.24 4.53 -11.91
CA HIS A 42 11.63 5.83 -12.49
C HIS A 42 11.64 6.96 -11.45
N VAL A 43 10.69 6.96 -10.51
CA VAL A 43 10.66 7.95 -9.42
C VAL A 43 11.77 7.70 -8.41
N GLU A 44 12.08 6.43 -8.12
CA GLU A 44 13.19 6.04 -7.25
C GLU A 44 14.55 6.46 -7.83
N VAL A 45 14.80 6.19 -9.12
CA VAL A 45 16.05 6.59 -9.81
C VAL A 45 16.18 8.12 -9.88
N ALA A 46 15.09 8.83 -10.16
CA ALA A 46 15.10 10.31 -10.17
C ALA A 46 15.43 10.91 -8.79
N VAL A 47 14.96 10.29 -7.70
CA VAL A 47 15.26 10.73 -6.34
C VAL A 47 16.66 10.34 -5.92
N HIS A 48 17.12 9.14 -6.29
CA HIS A 48 18.47 8.66 -6.02
C HIS A 48 19.54 9.55 -6.67
N ASP A 49 19.36 9.87 -7.96
CA ASP A 49 20.30 10.73 -8.70
C ASP A 49 20.31 12.18 -8.21
N ALA A 50 19.19 12.65 -7.65
CA ALA A 50 19.07 14.01 -7.13
C ALA A 50 19.68 14.20 -5.72
N THR A 51 19.94 13.12 -4.96
CA THR A 51 20.20 13.22 -3.51
C THR A 51 21.56 12.69 -3.01
N GLY A 52 22.36 12.06 -3.88
CA GLY A 52 23.77 11.74 -3.60
C GLY A 52 23.96 10.87 -2.34
N ALA A 53 24.75 11.34 -1.37
CA ALA A 53 25.09 10.56 -0.16
C ALA A 53 23.89 10.20 0.75
N LEU A 54 22.75 10.89 0.61
CA LEU A 54 21.50 10.58 1.33
C LEU A 54 20.54 9.69 0.52
N GLY A 55 20.92 9.30 -0.70
CA GLY A 55 20.07 8.57 -1.66
C GLY A 55 19.58 7.23 -1.15
N GLY A 56 20.34 6.51 -0.33
CA GLY A 56 19.88 5.25 0.26
C GLY A 56 18.68 5.42 1.21
N VAL A 57 18.72 6.43 2.09
CA VAL A 57 17.64 6.67 3.07
C VAL A 57 16.44 7.34 2.40
N LEU A 58 16.69 8.33 1.54
CA LEU A 58 15.62 9.04 0.83
C LEU A 58 14.96 8.17 -0.24
N GLY A 59 15.73 7.32 -0.92
CA GLY A 59 15.20 6.29 -1.82
C GLY A 59 14.31 5.30 -1.07
N TRP A 60 14.76 4.77 0.07
CA TRP A 60 13.95 3.89 0.91
C TRP A 60 12.66 4.55 1.41
N LEU A 61 12.72 5.82 1.86
CA LEU A 61 11.53 6.58 2.27
C LEU A 61 10.57 6.80 1.10
N THR A 62 11.09 7.07 -0.09
CA THR A 62 10.30 7.28 -1.31
C THR A 62 9.59 5.99 -1.71
N ASN A 63 10.32 4.87 -1.77
CA ASN A 63 9.76 3.55 -2.06
C ASN A 63 8.67 3.18 -1.03
N THR A 64 8.94 3.45 0.24
CA THR A 64 7.98 3.25 1.35
C THR A 64 6.70 4.06 1.17
N ALA A 65 6.84 5.36 0.89
CA ALA A 65 5.70 6.25 0.70
C ALA A 65 4.87 5.85 -0.52
N LEU A 66 5.52 5.54 -1.64
CA LEU A 66 4.86 5.08 -2.86
C LEU A 66 4.15 3.74 -2.65
N SER A 67 4.79 2.79 -1.95
CA SER A 67 4.18 1.51 -1.55
C SER A 67 2.90 1.73 -0.75
N ALA A 68 2.93 2.61 0.26
CA ALA A 68 1.75 2.93 1.06
C ALA A 68 0.61 3.54 0.20
N VAL A 69 0.95 4.45 -0.72
CA VAL A 69 -0.03 5.04 -1.66
C VAL A 69 -0.65 3.97 -2.54
N VAL A 70 0.13 3.07 -3.11
CA VAL A 70 -0.37 1.94 -3.93
C VAL A 70 -1.30 1.05 -3.11
N GLY A 71 -0.91 0.69 -1.88
CA GLY A 71 -1.75 -0.08 -0.96
C GLY A 71 -3.09 0.58 -0.69
N VAL A 72 -3.10 1.90 -0.46
CA VAL A 72 -4.33 2.69 -0.26
C VAL A 72 -5.20 2.72 -1.52
N VAL A 73 -4.61 2.97 -2.69
CA VAL A 73 -5.34 3.03 -3.97
C VAL A 73 -6.00 1.70 -4.28
N VAL A 74 -5.25 0.59 -4.20
CA VAL A 74 -5.78 -0.75 -4.44
C VAL A 74 -6.85 -1.09 -3.42
N GLY A 75 -6.63 -0.81 -2.12
CA GLY A 75 -7.62 -1.01 -1.07
C GLY A 75 -8.91 -0.22 -1.33
N ALA A 76 -8.81 1.05 -1.75
CA ALA A 76 -9.96 1.88 -2.08
C ALA A 76 -10.73 1.35 -3.29
N VAL A 77 -10.04 0.89 -4.34
CA VAL A 77 -10.67 0.24 -5.50
C VAL A 77 -11.44 -1.01 -5.08
N VAL A 78 -10.83 -1.88 -4.27
CA VAL A 78 -11.49 -3.08 -3.74
C VAL A 78 -12.75 -2.70 -2.96
N VAL A 79 -12.65 -1.73 -2.05
CA VAL A 79 -13.81 -1.26 -1.26
C VAL A 79 -14.90 -0.68 -2.16
N ALA A 80 -14.55 0.13 -3.16
CA ALA A 80 -15.51 0.69 -4.11
C ALA A 80 -16.25 -0.39 -4.90
N VAL A 81 -15.52 -1.40 -5.40
CA VAL A 81 -16.11 -2.56 -6.08
C VAL A 81 -17.08 -3.30 -5.15
N LEU A 82 -16.68 -3.56 -3.91
CA LEU A 82 -17.53 -4.24 -2.91
C LEU A 82 -18.80 -3.46 -2.57
N HIS A 83 -18.81 -2.13 -2.67
CA HIS A 83 -20.01 -1.32 -2.49
C HIS A 83 -20.99 -1.43 -3.66
N VAL A 84 -20.49 -1.71 -4.87
CA VAL A 84 -21.30 -1.85 -6.09
C VAL A 84 -21.82 -3.28 -6.26
N VAL A 85 -21.10 -4.28 -5.74
CA VAL A 85 -21.55 -5.69 -5.76
C VAL A 85 -22.78 -5.84 -4.85
N PRO A 86 -23.96 -6.25 -5.38
CA PRO A 86 -25.13 -6.47 -4.56
C PRO A 86 -24.83 -7.53 -3.50
N LYS A 87 -25.05 -7.20 -2.22
CA LYS A 87 -24.98 -8.17 -1.13
C LYS A 87 -26.01 -9.26 -1.40
N ARG A 88 -25.59 -10.39 -1.98
CA ARG A 88 -26.40 -11.62 -1.98
C ARG A 88 -26.59 -12.01 -0.53
N GLY A 89 -27.80 -11.77 -0.02
CA GLY A 89 -28.12 -11.84 1.40
C GLY A 89 -27.75 -13.18 2.02
N GLY A 90 -26.73 -13.17 2.87
CA GLY A 90 -26.64 -14.16 3.93
C GLY A 90 -27.74 -13.87 4.94
N LYS A 91 -28.90 -14.50 4.78
CA LYS A 91 -29.77 -14.78 5.93
C LYS A 91 -28.95 -15.70 6.84
N ALA A 92 -28.19 -15.12 7.76
CA ALA A 92 -27.70 -15.86 8.91
C ALA A 92 -28.93 -16.23 9.73
N ALA A 93 -29.19 -17.53 9.81
CA ALA A 93 -30.32 -18.13 10.48
C ALA A 93 -30.42 -17.62 11.92
N ALA A 94 -31.63 -17.25 12.33
CA ALA A 94 -31.97 -17.07 13.72
C ALA A 94 -31.88 -18.44 14.42
N HIS A 95 -30.99 -18.55 15.41
CA HIS A 95 -31.06 -19.53 16.49
C HIS A 95 -30.53 -18.88 17.76
#